data_AF-A0A2A2YFM1-F1
#
_entry.id   AF-A0A2A2YFM1-F1
#
_cell.length_a   1.000
_cell.length_b   1.000
_cell.length_c   1.000
_cell.angle_alpha   90.00
_cell.angle_beta   90.00
_cell.angle_gamma   90.00
#
_symmetry.space_group_name_H-M   'P 1'
#
loop_
_entity.id
_entity.type
_entity.pdbx_description
1 polymer ?
#
loop_
_entity_poly.entity_id
_entity_poly.type
_entity_poly.pdbx_seq_one_letter_code
_entity_poly.pdbx_strand_id
1 'polypeptide(L)'
;MKILIMPILFFLMLPPVIALVYTDQEMIEILDDWKQSIDQVKYPYDEGEMKTLESALFKLGRPKEQYAKERSILFEKAQVKMLADPNHAKYFQDKIEQARAKLPEATKWHSGEHNSFQSLRVMIVRDTLCHIPSPEVVQLLGSYLYDERDTPPPIRPGQDWIDSNSNAYMACRALQKIGLKNSPLPPRASENPDNLATWKLWWGPIKAGNRTFSFVGQDVEYRFRKDGTHHKRCRW
;
A
#
# COMPACT_ATOMS: atom_id res chain seq x y z
N MET A 1 9.87 53.42 -40.68
CA MET A 1 10.30 52.92 -39.37
C MET A 1 9.63 51.57 -39.15
N LYS A 2 10.39 50.47 -39.23
CA LYS A 2 9.86 49.09 -39.17
C LYS A 2 9.69 48.70 -37.70
N ILE A 3 8.48 48.35 -37.28
CA ILE A 3 8.20 47.77 -35.97
C ILE A 3 8.45 46.26 -36.08
N LEU A 4 9.54 45.81 -35.47
CA LEU A 4 9.92 44.41 -35.37
C LEU A 4 9.10 43.78 -34.23
N ILE A 5 8.17 42.89 -34.56
CA ILE A 5 7.47 42.05 -33.58
C ILE A 5 8.41 40.87 -33.27
N MET A 6 9.09 40.92 -32.11
CA MET A 6 9.74 39.75 -31.53
C MET A 6 8.70 38.86 -30.84
N PRO A 7 8.59 37.56 -31.15
CA PRO A 7 7.91 36.63 -30.27
C PRO A 7 8.89 36.27 -29.15
N ILE A 8 8.58 36.72 -27.93
CA ILE A 8 9.22 36.24 -26.71
C ILE A 8 8.75 34.80 -26.49
N LEU A 9 9.54 33.84 -26.96
CA LEU A 9 9.45 32.43 -26.59
C LEU A 9 9.96 32.29 -25.14
N PHE A 10 9.04 32.42 -24.18
CA PHE A 10 9.27 31.99 -22.80
C PHE A 10 9.18 30.45 -22.77
N PHE A 11 10.29 29.80 -23.14
CA PHE A 11 10.48 28.39 -22.83
C PHE A 11 10.59 28.26 -21.31
N LEU A 12 9.51 27.78 -20.69
CA LEU A 12 9.52 27.30 -19.31
C LEU A 12 10.56 26.17 -19.21
N MET A 13 11.75 26.50 -18.73
CA MET A 13 12.71 25.52 -18.21
C MET A 13 12.13 24.92 -16.92
N LEU A 14 11.22 23.97 -17.08
CA LEU A 14 11.03 22.94 -16.06
C LEU A 14 12.33 22.13 -16.01
N PRO A 15 12.95 21.93 -14.84
CA PRO A 15 14.11 21.05 -14.74
C PRO A 15 13.71 19.68 -15.30
N PRO A 16 14.56 19.04 -16.14
CA PRO A 16 14.25 17.73 -16.65
C PRO A 16 14.04 16.80 -15.47
N VAL A 17 12.84 16.22 -15.36
CA VAL A 17 12.62 15.02 -14.57
C VAL A 17 13.47 13.96 -15.24
N ILE A 18 14.68 13.73 -14.72
CA ILE A 18 15.53 12.64 -15.16
C ILE A 18 14.81 11.37 -14.74
N ALA A 19 14.00 10.82 -15.65
CA ALA A 19 13.71 9.41 -15.60
C ALA A 19 15.08 8.73 -15.72
N LEU A 20 15.52 8.05 -14.66
CA LEU A 20 16.65 7.14 -14.75
C LEU A 20 16.28 6.10 -15.82
N VAL A 21 16.78 6.33 -17.03
CA VAL A 21 16.68 5.37 -18.13
C VAL A 21 17.81 4.39 -17.88
N TYR A 22 17.45 3.26 -17.26
CA TYR A 22 18.35 2.12 -17.18
C TYR A 22 18.51 1.52 -18.57
N THR A 23 19.73 1.12 -18.89
CA THR A 23 19.98 0.24 -20.03
C THR A 23 19.32 -1.12 -19.82
N ASP A 24 19.07 -1.86 -20.89
CA ASP A 24 18.52 -3.21 -20.80
C ASP A 24 19.42 -4.14 -19.96
N GLN A 25 20.74 -3.95 -20.03
CA GLN A 25 21.71 -4.70 -19.24
C GLN A 25 21.57 -4.41 -17.73
N GLU A 26 21.51 -3.14 -17.34
CA GLU A 26 21.29 -2.75 -15.94
C GLU A 26 19.95 -3.27 -15.41
N MET A 27 18.90 -3.29 -16.25
CA MET A 27 17.61 -3.83 -15.86
C MET A 27 17.64 -5.35 -15.65
N ILE A 28 18.37 -6.09 -16.50
CA ILE A 28 18.57 -7.54 -16.32
C ILE A 28 19.30 -7.81 -15.01
N GLU A 29 20.38 -7.08 -14.73
CA GLU A 29 21.14 -7.21 -13.48
C GLU A 29 20.27 -6.91 -12.26
N ILE A 30 19.47 -5.84 -12.30
CA ILE A 30 18.52 -5.51 -11.23
C ILE A 30 17.51 -6.66 -11.00
N LEU A 31 17.00 -7.28 -12.07
CA LEU A 31 16.04 -8.39 -11.96
C LEU A 31 16.70 -9.66 -11.41
N ASP A 32 17.94 -9.95 -11.80
CA ASP A 32 18.71 -11.07 -11.26
C ASP A 32 19.07 -10.86 -9.78
N ASP A 33 19.42 -9.65 -9.37
CA ASP A 33 19.64 -9.29 -7.96
C ASP A 33 18.37 -9.50 -7.13
N TRP A 34 17.21 -9.08 -7.65
CA TRP A 34 15.92 -9.33 -7.00
C TRP A 34 15.63 -10.81 -6.88
N LYS A 35 15.84 -11.56 -7.95
CA LYS A 35 15.65 -13.01 -7.98
C LYS A 35 16.52 -13.67 -6.91
N GLN A 36 17.82 -13.37 -6.88
CA GLN A 36 18.73 -13.93 -5.89
C GLN A 36 18.30 -13.58 -4.45
N SER A 37 17.96 -12.31 -4.21
CA SER A 37 17.54 -11.84 -2.88
C SER A 37 16.27 -12.56 -2.39
N ILE A 38 15.26 -12.70 -3.26
CA ILE A 38 14.00 -13.40 -2.94
C ILE A 38 14.26 -14.92 -2.73
N ASP A 39 15.15 -15.51 -3.52
CA ASP A 39 15.45 -16.95 -3.47
C ASP A 39 16.17 -17.33 -2.18
N GLN A 40 17.01 -16.43 -1.66
CA GLN A 40 17.76 -16.63 -0.42
C GLN A 40 16.91 -16.53 0.84
N VAL A 41 15.74 -15.88 0.80
CA VAL A 41 14.82 -15.78 1.95
C VAL A 41 14.30 -17.16 2.37
N LYS A 42 14.52 -17.56 3.62
CA LYS A 42 14.17 -18.88 4.19
C LYS A 42 13.32 -18.73 5.45
N TYR A 43 12.28 -19.54 5.57
CA TYR A 43 11.45 -19.57 6.77
C TYR A 43 12.16 -20.39 7.89
N PRO A 44 12.08 -19.98 9.17
CA PRO A 44 11.41 -18.79 9.72
C PRO A 44 12.15 -17.50 9.38
N TYR A 45 11.40 -16.45 9.05
CA TYR A 45 11.99 -15.20 8.56
C TYR A 45 12.56 -14.33 9.69
N ASP A 46 13.77 -13.82 9.48
CA ASP A 46 14.30 -12.71 10.27
C ASP A 46 13.83 -11.32 9.75
N GLU A 47 14.22 -10.25 10.45
CA GLU A 47 13.86 -8.87 10.06
C GLU A 47 14.40 -8.48 8.67
N GLY A 48 15.60 -8.95 8.31
CA GLY A 48 16.22 -8.67 7.01
C GLY A 48 15.48 -9.37 5.87
N GLU A 49 15.06 -10.61 6.09
CA GLU A 49 14.26 -11.38 5.16
C GLU A 49 12.87 -10.76 4.96
N MET A 50 12.18 -10.37 6.04
CA MET A 50 10.89 -9.66 5.95
C MET A 50 11.01 -8.33 5.21
N LYS A 51 12.08 -7.57 5.47
CA LYS A 51 12.37 -6.32 4.77
C LYS A 51 12.65 -6.51 3.29
N THR A 52 13.27 -7.63 2.92
CA THR A 52 13.54 -8.00 1.52
C THR A 52 12.22 -8.26 0.79
N LEU A 53 11.32 -9.05 1.39
CA LEU A 53 10.01 -9.34 0.82
C LEU A 53 9.13 -8.09 0.72
N GLU A 54 9.10 -7.24 1.75
CA GLU A 54 8.41 -5.94 1.72
C GLU A 54 8.91 -5.06 0.56
N SER A 55 10.23 -4.94 0.43
CA SER A 55 10.84 -4.11 -0.62
C SER A 55 10.53 -4.64 -2.01
N ALA A 56 10.51 -5.97 -2.17
CA ALA A 56 10.12 -6.64 -3.41
C ALA A 56 8.66 -6.34 -3.77
N LEU A 57 7.73 -6.51 -2.82
CA LEU A 57 6.31 -6.22 -3.02
C LEU A 57 6.07 -4.78 -3.44
N PHE A 58 6.69 -3.82 -2.75
CA PHE A 58 6.54 -2.40 -3.06
C PHE A 58 7.16 -2.00 -4.41
N LYS A 59 8.38 -2.48 -4.73
CA LYS A 59 9.10 -2.05 -5.93
C LYS A 59 8.66 -2.79 -7.18
N LEU A 60 8.34 -4.09 -7.08
CA LEU A 60 7.94 -4.92 -8.21
C LEU A 60 6.44 -4.79 -8.51
N GLY A 61 5.60 -4.53 -7.50
CA GLY A 61 4.15 -4.32 -7.66
C GLY A 61 3.75 -3.03 -8.41
N ARG A 62 4.72 -2.13 -8.66
CA ARG A 62 4.49 -0.93 -9.48
C ARG A 62 4.43 -1.28 -10.97
N PRO A 63 3.42 -0.79 -11.70
CA PRO A 63 3.27 -1.05 -13.12
C PRO A 63 4.43 -0.46 -13.91
N LYS A 64 5.11 -1.31 -14.67
CA LYS A 64 6.07 -0.95 -15.72
C LYS A 64 5.84 -1.90 -16.89
N GLU A 65 5.64 -1.36 -18.08
CA GLU A 65 5.39 -2.17 -19.29
C GLU A 65 6.64 -2.96 -19.69
N GLN A 66 7.82 -2.35 -19.54
CA GLN A 66 9.09 -3.03 -19.77
C GLN A 66 9.34 -4.11 -18.70
N TYR A 67 9.63 -5.33 -19.15
CA TYR A 67 9.83 -6.52 -18.30
C TYR A 67 8.64 -6.86 -17.39
N ALA A 68 7.42 -6.54 -17.81
CA ALA A 68 6.22 -6.77 -17.00
C ALA A 68 6.08 -8.24 -16.56
N LYS A 69 6.44 -9.18 -17.43
CA LYS A 69 6.34 -10.63 -17.15
C LYS A 69 7.33 -11.08 -16.10
N GLU A 70 8.62 -10.74 -16.26
CA GLU A 70 9.69 -11.09 -15.33
C GLU A 70 9.44 -10.47 -13.96
N ARG A 71 9.01 -9.20 -13.94
CA ARG A 71 8.62 -8.50 -12.71
C ARG A 71 7.43 -9.18 -12.02
N SER A 72 6.41 -9.61 -12.77
CA SER A 72 5.24 -10.31 -12.22
C SER A 72 5.65 -11.62 -11.54
N ILE A 73 6.53 -12.42 -12.18
CA ILE A 73 7.01 -13.68 -11.61
C ILE A 73 7.73 -13.44 -10.27
N LEU A 74 8.61 -12.44 -10.21
CA LEU A 74 9.33 -12.11 -8.98
C LEU A 74 8.40 -11.53 -7.90
N PHE A 75 7.44 -10.70 -8.29
CA PHE A 75 6.41 -10.16 -7.40
C PHE A 75 5.56 -11.27 -6.78
N GLU A 76 5.05 -12.20 -7.59
CA GLU A 76 4.27 -13.35 -7.13
C GLU A 76 5.09 -14.24 -6.20
N LYS A 77 6.37 -14.47 -6.50
CA LYS A 77 7.28 -15.23 -5.64
C LYS A 77 7.45 -14.57 -4.27
N ALA A 78 7.64 -13.25 -4.22
CA ALA A 78 7.72 -12.51 -2.98
C ALA A 78 6.39 -12.52 -2.20
N GLN A 79 5.26 -12.40 -2.89
CA GLN A 79 3.92 -12.48 -2.29
C GLN A 79 3.66 -13.83 -1.64
N VAL A 80 3.99 -14.94 -2.33
CA VAL A 80 3.84 -16.30 -1.78
C VAL A 80 4.68 -16.48 -0.52
N LYS A 81 5.94 -16.00 -0.52
CA LYS A 81 6.79 -16.05 0.67
C LYS A 81 6.24 -15.21 1.81
N MET A 82 5.79 -13.98 1.54
CA MET A 82 5.19 -13.11 2.55
C MET A 82 3.94 -13.74 3.17
N LEU A 83 3.07 -14.34 2.36
CA LEU A 83 1.85 -15.02 2.83
C LEU A 83 2.12 -16.29 3.64
N ALA A 84 3.32 -16.88 3.53
CA ALA A 84 3.70 -18.07 4.28
C ALA A 84 3.97 -17.79 5.77
N ASP A 85 4.29 -16.54 6.14
CA ASP A 85 4.43 -16.13 7.54
C ASP A 85 3.06 -15.85 8.16
N PRO A 86 2.63 -16.57 9.22
CA PRO A 86 1.35 -16.28 9.89
C PRO A 86 1.31 -14.88 10.54
N ASN A 87 2.46 -14.22 10.76
CA ASN A 87 2.57 -12.91 11.40
C ASN A 87 2.82 -11.76 10.42
N HIS A 88 2.72 -11.98 9.11
CA HIS A 88 3.02 -10.95 8.09
C HIS A 88 2.30 -9.62 8.34
N ALA A 89 1.00 -9.63 8.69
CA ALA A 89 0.26 -8.39 8.98
C ALA A 89 0.75 -7.71 10.26
N LYS A 90 1.09 -8.50 11.29
CA LYS A 90 1.63 -7.99 12.55
C LYS A 90 2.99 -7.33 12.35
N TYR A 91 3.86 -7.88 11.50
CA TYR A 91 5.14 -7.25 11.13
C TYR A 91 4.93 -5.81 10.63
N PHE A 92 3.99 -5.58 9.71
CA PHE A 92 3.71 -4.24 9.19
C PHE A 92 3.11 -3.31 10.25
N GLN A 93 2.18 -3.83 11.07
CA GLN A 93 1.59 -3.06 12.17
C GLN A 93 2.66 -2.61 13.17
N ASP A 94 3.50 -3.54 13.63
CA ASP A 94 4.56 -3.26 14.59
C ASP A 94 5.56 -2.25 14.03
N LYS A 95 5.91 -2.36 12.74
CA LYS A 95 6.80 -1.42 12.07
C LYS A 95 6.23 0.01 12.05
N ILE A 96 4.94 0.18 11.78
CA ILE A 96 4.26 1.48 11.81
C ILE A 96 4.25 2.04 13.24
N GLU A 97 3.83 1.24 14.23
CA GLU A 97 3.72 1.71 15.62
C GLU A 97 5.11 2.00 16.24
N GLN A 98 6.14 1.22 15.90
CA GLN A 98 7.52 1.51 16.30
C GLN A 98 8.05 2.81 15.67
N ALA A 99 7.75 3.06 14.39
CA ALA A 99 8.12 4.32 13.75
C ALA A 99 7.38 5.52 14.36
N ARG A 100 6.10 5.32 14.74
CA ARG A 100 5.29 6.31 15.44
C ARG A 100 5.85 6.62 16.83
N ALA A 101 6.24 5.60 17.59
CA ALA A 101 6.80 5.75 18.94
C ALA A 101 8.13 6.51 18.97
N LYS A 102 8.85 6.58 17.84
CA LYS A 102 10.09 7.36 17.69
C LYS A 102 9.83 8.85 17.44
N LEU A 103 8.58 9.27 17.20
CA LEU A 103 8.25 10.68 17.04
C LEU A 103 8.24 11.37 18.41
N PRO A 104 9.04 12.45 18.59
CA PRO A 104 8.90 13.32 19.76
C PRO A 104 7.46 13.80 19.97
N GLU A 105 7.01 13.93 21.21
CA GLU A 105 5.65 14.39 21.53
C GLU A 105 5.32 15.77 20.95
N ALA A 106 6.32 16.64 20.83
CA ALA A 106 6.23 17.96 20.22
C ALA A 106 6.62 18.01 18.73
N THR A 107 6.57 16.87 18.02
CA THR A 107 6.96 16.82 16.60
C THR A 107 6.07 17.75 15.79
N LYS A 108 6.68 18.77 15.19
CA LYS A 108 5.97 19.66 14.28
C LYS A 108 5.63 18.93 13.00
N TRP A 109 4.42 19.16 12.51
CA TRP A 109 4.05 18.83 11.14
C TRP A 109 5.10 19.37 10.16
N HIS A 110 5.44 18.57 9.15
CA HIS A 110 6.46 18.86 8.14
C HIS A 110 7.93 18.86 8.60
N SER A 111 8.23 18.46 9.84
CA SER A 111 9.60 18.12 10.24
C SER A 111 10.14 16.91 9.44
N GLY A 112 11.47 16.75 9.40
CA GLY A 112 12.10 15.64 8.70
C GLY A 112 11.63 14.28 9.21
N GLU A 113 11.61 14.10 10.53
CA GLU A 113 11.16 12.89 11.21
C GLU A 113 9.70 12.58 10.92
N HIS A 114 8.84 13.61 10.98
CA HIS A 114 7.43 13.46 10.64
C HIS A 114 7.25 13.06 9.16
N ASN A 115 7.97 13.69 8.24
CA ASN A 115 7.88 13.36 6.82
C ASN A 115 8.38 11.93 6.52
N SER A 116 9.43 11.48 7.22
CA SER A 116 9.90 10.09 7.14
C SER A 116 8.84 9.10 7.63
N PHE A 117 8.20 9.38 8.77
CA PHE A 117 7.11 8.55 9.28
C PHE A 117 5.90 8.51 8.33
N GLN A 118 5.47 9.67 7.82
CA GLN A 118 4.35 9.74 6.87
C GLN A 118 4.68 8.97 5.58
N SER A 119 5.91 9.11 5.06
CA SER A 119 6.36 8.38 3.87
C SER A 119 6.35 6.86 4.09
N LEU A 120 6.80 6.41 5.27
CA LEU A 120 6.74 5.00 5.66
C LEU A 120 5.30 4.49 5.73
N ARG A 121 4.40 5.25 6.39
CA ARG A 121 2.98 4.89 6.49
C ARG A 121 2.30 4.79 5.13
N VAL A 122 2.54 5.76 4.26
CA VAL A 122 2.00 5.75 2.89
C VAL A 122 2.52 4.52 2.13
N MET A 123 3.83 4.27 2.18
CA MET A 123 4.44 3.11 1.53
C MET A 123 3.82 1.79 2.01
N ILE A 124 3.66 1.60 3.33
CA ILE A 124 3.16 0.35 3.89
C ILE A 124 1.66 0.23 3.67
N VAL A 125 0.88 1.16 4.22
CA VAL A 125 -0.59 1.05 4.30
C VAL A 125 -1.21 1.08 2.91
N ARG A 126 -0.82 2.07 2.08
CA ARG A 126 -1.43 2.29 0.76
C ARG A 126 -0.82 1.39 -0.31
N ASP A 127 0.51 1.30 -0.34
CA ASP A 127 1.24 0.76 -1.50
C ASP A 127 1.75 -0.67 -1.32
N THR A 128 1.87 -1.19 -0.09
CA THR A 128 2.42 -2.54 0.14
C THR A 128 1.35 -3.52 0.59
N LEU A 129 0.52 -3.17 1.59
CA LEU A 129 -0.51 -4.07 2.10
C LEU A 129 -1.56 -4.46 1.05
N CYS A 130 -1.80 -3.62 0.04
CA CYS A 130 -2.68 -3.98 -1.07
C CYS A 130 -2.17 -5.13 -1.95
N HIS A 131 -0.92 -5.54 -1.77
CA HIS A 131 -0.31 -6.66 -2.48
C HIS A 131 -0.31 -7.96 -1.66
N ILE A 132 -0.99 -8.01 -0.51
CA ILE A 132 -0.98 -9.18 0.38
C ILE A 132 -2.43 -9.60 0.65
N PRO A 133 -3.05 -10.41 -0.24
CA PRO A 133 -4.45 -10.80 -0.14
C PRO A 133 -4.66 -11.87 0.94
N SER A 134 -4.67 -11.44 2.21
CA SER A 134 -4.89 -12.30 3.38
C SER A 134 -5.97 -11.73 4.31
N PRO A 135 -6.64 -12.59 5.10
CA PRO A 135 -7.59 -12.13 6.11
C PRO A 135 -6.92 -11.26 7.18
N GLU A 136 -5.68 -11.53 7.58
CA GLU A 136 -4.96 -10.73 8.57
C GLU A 136 -4.73 -9.29 8.07
N VAL A 137 -4.39 -9.12 6.79
CA VAL A 137 -4.22 -7.78 6.20
C VAL A 137 -5.57 -7.07 6.03
N VAL A 138 -6.64 -7.77 5.65
CA VAL A 138 -7.99 -7.20 5.63
C VAL A 138 -8.41 -6.72 7.03
N GLN A 139 -8.07 -7.47 8.07
CA GLN A 139 -8.34 -7.09 9.45
C GLN A 139 -7.55 -5.85 9.87
N LEU A 140 -6.26 -5.80 9.55
CA LEU A 140 -5.41 -4.63 9.83
C LEU A 140 -5.93 -3.38 9.10
N LEU A 141 -6.16 -3.46 7.79
CA LEU A 141 -6.70 -2.36 7.00
C LEU A 141 -8.09 -1.93 7.49
N GLY A 142 -8.95 -2.89 7.86
CA GLY A 142 -10.26 -2.62 8.45
C GLY A 142 -10.16 -1.87 9.79
N SER A 143 -9.14 -2.15 10.61
CA SER A 143 -8.89 -1.38 11.83
C SER A 143 -8.50 0.06 11.53
N TYR A 144 -7.68 0.27 10.49
CA TYR A 144 -7.23 1.60 10.06
C TYR A 144 -8.33 2.48 9.45
N LEU A 145 -9.46 1.90 9.01
CA LEU A 145 -10.64 2.68 8.60
C LEU A 145 -11.17 3.60 9.72
N TYR A 146 -10.91 3.27 10.98
CA TYR A 146 -11.32 4.04 12.16
C TYR A 146 -10.15 4.73 12.86
N ASP A 147 -8.95 4.68 12.27
CA ASP A 147 -7.77 5.28 12.84
C ASP A 147 -7.58 6.71 12.33
N GLU A 148 -7.97 7.66 13.19
CA GLU A 148 -7.89 9.10 12.92
C GLU A 148 -6.57 9.71 13.44
N ARG A 149 -5.68 8.90 14.04
CA ARG A 149 -4.36 9.35 14.49
C ARG A 149 -3.56 9.86 13.30
N ASP A 150 -2.73 10.87 13.56
CA ASP A 150 -1.76 11.39 12.60
C ASP A 150 -2.41 11.86 11.27
N THR A 151 -3.66 12.34 11.36
CA THR A 151 -4.38 13.03 10.28
C THR A 151 -3.80 14.44 10.13
N PRO A 152 -3.23 14.80 8.96
CA PRO A 152 -2.56 16.08 8.77
C PRO A 152 -3.56 17.23 8.81
N PRO A 153 -3.24 18.36 9.49
CA PRO A 153 -4.14 19.50 9.59
C PRO A 153 -4.54 20.02 8.20
N PRO A 154 -5.71 20.66 8.07
CA PRO A 154 -6.16 21.16 6.78
C PRO A 154 -5.15 22.18 6.25
N ILE A 155 -4.77 22.05 4.98
CA ILE A 155 -3.80 22.97 4.34
C ILE A 155 -4.42 24.37 4.19
N ARG A 156 -5.76 24.44 4.08
CA ARG A 156 -6.53 25.70 4.00
C ARG A 156 -7.71 25.66 4.98
N PRO A 157 -8.07 26.80 5.60
CA PRO A 157 -9.32 26.90 6.36
C PRO A 157 -10.51 26.45 5.51
N GLY A 158 -11.31 25.51 6.02
CA GLY A 158 -12.50 24.99 5.32
C GLY A 158 -12.23 23.93 4.24
N GLN A 159 -10.99 23.45 4.08
CA GLN A 159 -10.70 22.31 3.22
C GLN A 159 -11.10 21.01 3.93
N ASP A 160 -11.96 20.21 3.28
CA ASP A 160 -12.28 18.86 3.74
C ASP A 160 -11.06 17.95 3.62
N TRP A 161 -10.91 17.03 4.57
CA TRP A 161 -9.78 16.10 4.75
C TRP A 161 -9.62 15.04 3.63
N ILE A 162 -10.32 15.22 2.51
CA ILE A 162 -10.51 14.24 1.43
C ILE A 162 -9.18 13.87 0.75
N ASP A 163 -8.17 14.74 0.82
CA ASP A 163 -6.81 14.52 0.28
C ASP A 163 -5.74 14.28 1.36
N SER A 164 -6.14 13.97 2.59
CA SER A 164 -5.20 13.77 3.70
C SER A 164 -4.60 12.36 3.70
N ASN A 165 -3.30 12.25 4.04
CA ASN A 165 -2.62 10.96 4.31
C ASN A 165 -3.07 10.33 5.65
N SER A 166 -4.38 10.34 5.95
CA SER A 166 -4.92 9.64 7.12
C SER A 166 -4.87 8.12 6.91
N ASN A 167 -4.77 7.36 8.00
CA ASN A 167 -4.80 5.90 7.92
C ASN A 167 -6.09 5.38 7.28
N ALA A 168 -7.22 6.06 7.55
CA ALA A 168 -8.51 5.71 7.00
C ALA A 168 -8.54 5.75 5.46
N TYR A 169 -8.13 6.86 4.83
CA TYR A 169 -8.13 6.98 3.37
C TYR A 169 -7.09 6.06 2.70
N MET A 170 -5.90 5.93 3.30
CA MET A 170 -4.89 5.00 2.82
C MET A 170 -5.39 3.54 2.86
N ALA A 171 -6.09 3.16 3.92
CA ALA A 171 -6.68 1.83 4.05
C ALA A 171 -7.79 1.59 3.03
N CYS A 172 -8.64 2.59 2.74
CA CYS A 172 -9.62 2.51 1.65
C CYS A 172 -8.95 2.23 0.30
N ARG A 173 -7.89 2.98 -0.05
CA ARG A 173 -7.13 2.74 -1.29
C ARG A 173 -6.55 1.34 -1.36
N ALA A 174 -6.04 0.83 -0.24
CA ALA A 174 -5.45 -0.49 -0.20
C ALA A 174 -6.52 -1.59 -0.36
N LEU A 175 -7.64 -1.47 0.35
CA LEU A 175 -8.78 -2.40 0.26
C LEU A 175 -9.41 -2.42 -1.14
N GLN A 176 -9.45 -1.30 -1.85
CA GLN A 176 -9.89 -1.25 -3.25
C GLN A 176 -8.97 -2.05 -4.20
N LYS A 177 -7.69 -2.20 -3.87
CA LYS A 177 -6.66 -2.82 -4.71
C LYS A 177 -6.29 -4.25 -4.32
N ILE A 178 -6.62 -4.67 -3.10
CA ILE A 178 -6.22 -5.98 -2.54
C ILE A 178 -6.85 -7.19 -3.25
N GLY A 179 -7.74 -6.97 -4.23
CA GLY A 179 -8.32 -8.04 -5.03
C GLY A 179 -9.49 -8.74 -4.36
N LEU A 180 -10.38 -8.01 -3.68
CA LEU A 180 -11.63 -8.56 -3.14
C LEU A 180 -12.61 -8.91 -4.28
N LYS A 181 -13.19 -10.11 -4.26
CA LYS A 181 -14.16 -10.56 -5.29
C LYS A 181 -15.46 -9.75 -5.30
N ASN A 182 -15.92 -9.34 -4.12
CA ASN A 182 -17.14 -8.56 -3.91
C ASN A 182 -16.83 -7.25 -3.17
N SER A 183 -15.92 -6.46 -3.75
CA SER A 183 -15.59 -5.11 -3.26
C SER A 183 -16.87 -4.25 -3.19
N PRO A 184 -17.08 -3.47 -2.12
CA PRO A 184 -18.23 -2.57 -2.01
C PRO A 184 -18.15 -1.36 -2.95
N LEU A 185 -16.97 -1.09 -3.51
CA LEU A 185 -16.72 -0.01 -4.46
C LEU A 185 -16.07 -0.54 -5.73
N PRO A 186 -16.32 0.10 -6.90
CA PRO A 186 -15.64 -0.26 -8.13
C PRO A 186 -14.13 0.01 -8.03
N PRO A 187 -13.32 -0.68 -8.85
CA PRO A 187 -11.90 -0.36 -8.97
C PRO A 187 -11.70 1.12 -9.31
N ARG A 188 -10.74 1.78 -8.66
CA ARG A 188 -10.40 3.20 -8.89
C ARG A 188 -11.52 4.19 -8.57
N ALA A 189 -12.47 3.84 -7.69
CA ALA A 189 -13.40 4.82 -7.13
C ALA A 189 -12.62 6.02 -6.54
N SER A 190 -13.13 7.23 -6.77
CA SER A 190 -12.48 8.48 -6.34
C SER A 190 -12.29 8.55 -4.82
N GLU A 191 -11.45 9.44 -4.33
CA GLU A 191 -11.39 9.70 -2.90
C GLU A 191 -12.48 10.68 -2.53
N ASN A 192 -13.40 10.26 -1.67
CA ASN A 192 -14.43 11.12 -1.09
C ASN A 192 -14.93 10.51 0.23
N PRO A 193 -15.64 11.28 1.06
CA PRO A 193 -16.13 10.82 2.36
C PRO A 193 -17.14 9.67 2.24
N ASP A 194 -17.95 9.65 1.19
CA ASP A 194 -18.96 8.61 0.95
C ASP A 194 -18.30 7.23 0.74
N ASN A 195 -17.14 7.21 0.11
CA ASN A 195 -16.36 5.99 -0.10
C ASN A 195 -15.77 5.46 1.20
N LEU A 196 -15.29 6.34 2.09
CA LEU A 196 -14.86 5.93 3.43
C LEU A 196 -16.04 5.38 4.26
N ALA A 197 -17.19 6.06 4.22
CA ALA A 197 -18.41 5.57 4.88
C ALA A 197 -18.84 4.20 4.34
N THR A 198 -18.78 4.01 3.02
CA THR A 198 -19.08 2.73 2.36
C THR A 198 -18.14 1.60 2.84
N TRP A 199 -16.84 1.87 2.93
CA TRP A 199 -15.89 0.90 3.47
C TRP A 199 -16.14 0.57 4.95
N LYS A 200 -16.47 1.56 5.79
CA LYS A 200 -16.86 1.35 7.19
C LYS A 200 -18.10 0.46 7.31
N LEU A 201 -19.13 0.71 6.50
CA LEU A 201 -20.36 -0.10 6.43
C LEU A 201 -20.11 -1.52 5.93
N TRP A 202 -19.17 -1.71 5.00
CA TRP A 202 -18.75 -3.04 4.54
C TRP A 202 -17.98 -3.80 5.61
N TRP A 203 -17.06 -3.13 6.30
CA TRP A 203 -16.18 -3.75 7.30
C TRP A 203 -16.93 -4.14 8.58
N GLY A 204 -17.90 -3.35 9.04
CA GLY A 204 -18.64 -3.61 10.29
C GLY A 204 -19.19 -5.05 10.41
N PRO A 205 -20.02 -5.53 9.46
CA PRO A 205 -20.53 -6.89 9.46
C PRO A 205 -19.45 -7.97 9.31
N ILE A 206 -18.34 -7.67 8.62
CA ILE A 206 -17.22 -8.61 8.45
C ILE A 206 -16.46 -8.76 9.77
N LYS A 207 -16.10 -7.65 10.42
CA LYS A 207 -15.48 -7.61 11.76
C LYS A 207 -16.32 -8.35 12.79
N ALA A 208 -17.65 -8.20 12.73
CA ALA A 208 -18.58 -8.88 13.62
C ALA A 208 -18.72 -10.39 13.33
N GLY A 209 -18.13 -10.89 12.24
CA GLY A 209 -18.26 -12.29 11.81
C GLY A 209 -19.60 -12.63 11.16
N ASN A 210 -20.41 -11.62 10.80
CA ASN A 210 -21.74 -11.80 10.19
C ASN A 210 -21.67 -11.93 8.67
N ARG A 211 -20.62 -11.41 8.03
CA ARG A 211 -20.39 -11.43 6.59
C ARG A 211 -19.07 -12.11 6.24
N THR A 212 -19.05 -12.83 5.12
CA THR A 212 -17.82 -13.42 4.54
C THR A 212 -17.24 -12.55 3.43
N PHE A 213 -15.98 -12.78 3.11
CA PHE A 213 -15.31 -12.19 1.94
C PHE A 213 -14.38 -13.23 1.30
N SER A 214 -13.98 -12.97 0.06
CA SER A 214 -13.04 -13.80 -0.69
C SER A 214 -12.17 -12.92 -1.60
N PHE A 215 -11.02 -13.45 -1.99
CA PHE A 215 -10.16 -12.81 -2.97
C PHE A 215 -10.44 -13.32 -4.39
N VAL A 216 -10.14 -12.51 -5.39
CA VAL A 216 -10.19 -12.92 -6.80
C VAL A 216 -9.21 -14.07 -7.03
N GLY A 217 -9.64 -15.11 -7.74
CA GLY A 217 -8.83 -16.30 -8.01
C GLY A 217 -8.75 -17.31 -6.86
N GLN A 218 -9.42 -17.07 -5.73
CA GLN A 218 -9.51 -18.04 -4.63
C GLN A 218 -10.94 -18.61 -4.49
N ASP A 219 -11.04 -19.92 -4.31
CA ASP A 219 -12.31 -20.64 -4.08
C ASP A 219 -12.68 -20.78 -2.59
N VAL A 220 -12.05 -19.94 -1.76
CA VAL A 220 -12.20 -19.93 -0.31
C VAL A 220 -12.93 -18.67 0.12
N GLU A 221 -13.88 -18.83 1.05
CA GLU A 221 -14.46 -17.73 1.80
C GLU A 221 -13.89 -17.64 3.20
N TYR A 222 -13.60 -16.42 3.63
CA TYR A 222 -13.09 -16.08 4.95
C TYR A 222 -14.20 -15.48 5.82
N ARG A 223 -14.23 -15.88 7.09
CA ARG A 223 -15.10 -15.30 8.12
C ARG A 223 -14.33 -15.10 9.42
N PHE A 224 -14.40 -13.89 9.97
CA PHE A 224 -13.84 -13.61 11.29
C PHE A 224 -14.72 -14.16 12.41
N ARG A 225 -14.07 -14.50 13.52
CA ARG A 225 -14.66 -14.82 14.81
C ARG A 225 -14.61 -13.58 15.71
N LYS A 226 -15.35 -13.64 16.83
CA LYS A 226 -15.40 -12.55 17.81
C LYS A 226 -14.06 -12.26 18.48
N ASP A 227 -13.17 -13.26 18.54
CA ASP A 227 -11.81 -13.14 19.09
C ASP A 227 -10.81 -12.55 18.07
N GLY A 228 -11.27 -12.18 16.87
CA GLY A 228 -10.42 -11.66 15.80
C GLY A 228 -9.73 -12.73 14.96
N THR A 229 -9.80 -14.01 15.31
CA THR A 229 -9.33 -15.11 14.45
C THR A 229 -10.27 -15.29 13.26
N HIS A 230 -9.89 -16.11 12.28
CA HIS A 230 -10.72 -16.36 11.12
C HIS A 230 -10.78 -17.87 10.81
N HIS A 231 -11.79 -18.27 10.03
CA HIS A 231 -11.84 -19.61 9.44
C HIS A 231 -12.11 -19.53 7.95
N LYS A 232 -11.65 -20.56 7.24
CA LYS A 232 -11.84 -20.74 5.80
C LYS A 232 -12.95 -21.76 5.53
N ARG A 233 -13.81 -21.47 4.56
CA ARG A 233 -14.81 -22.40 4.03
C ARG A 233 -14.58 -22.56 2.53
N CYS A 234 -14.34 -23.79 2.08
CA CYS A 234 -14.28 -24.09 0.65
C CYS A 234 -15.69 -24.03 0.06
N ARG A 235 -15.84 -23.38 -1.11
CA ARG A 235 -17.03 -23.60 -1.93
C ARG A 235 -16.88 -24.94 -2.65
N TRP A 236 -17.85 -25.83 -2.45
CA TRP A 236 -18.01 -27.07 -3.19
C TRP A 236 -18.83 -26.82 -4.45
#